data_AF-A0A2L0LTJ6-F1
#
_entry.id   AF-A0A2L0LTJ6-F1
#
_cell.length_a   1.000
_cell.length_b   1.000
_cell.length_c   1.000
_cell.angle_alpha   90.00
_cell.angle_beta   90.00
_cell.angle_gamma   90.00
#
_symmetry.space_group_name_H-M   'P 1'
#
loop_
_entity.id
_entity.type
_entity.pdbx_description
1 polymer ?
#
loop_
_entity_poly.entity_id
_entity_poly.type
_entity_poly.pdbx_seq_one_letter_code
_entity_poly.pdbx_strand_id
1 'polypeptide(L)'
;MKKVVPDPPLTLNPTTEQSFCSCQSSHPPIFTVRPGVDAADALVHASMLAQAIQEIADDYAQHHAPEAGRAMIWSILHSAETVRALLEGLLDAMEA
;
A
#
# COMPACT_ATOMS: atom_id res chain seq x y z
N MET A 1 -30.81 -1.95 -31.32
CA MET A 1 -29.43 -1.61 -30.92
C MET A 1 -29.39 -1.57 -29.41
N LYS A 2 -28.75 -2.54 -28.74
CA LYS A 2 -28.57 -2.47 -27.29
C LYS A 2 -27.46 -1.45 -27.06
N LYS A 3 -27.79 -0.27 -26.51
CA LYS A 3 -26.74 0.66 -26.06
C LYS A 3 -25.89 -0.13 -25.06
N VAL A 4 -24.61 -0.29 -25.37
CA VAL A 4 -23.63 -0.74 -24.39
C VAL A 4 -23.67 0.32 -23.29
N VAL A 5 -24.20 -0.05 -22.14
CA VAL A 5 -24.16 0.80 -20.95
C VAL A 5 -22.70 0.83 -20.53
N PRO A 6 -22.05 2.00 -20.43
CA PRO A 6 -20.72 2.08 -19.86
C PRO A 6 -20.75 1.46 -18.46
N ASP A 7 -19.77 0.63 -18.14
CA ASP A 7 -19.68 0.07 -16.80
C ASP A 7 -19.62 1.23 -15.79
N PRO A 8 -20.39 1.14 -14.69
CA PRO A 8 -20.35 2.19 -13.68
C PRO A 8 -18.93 2.35 -13.14
N PRO A 9 -18.48 3.58 -12.86
CA PRO A 9 -17.14 3.82 -12.36
C PRO A 9 -16.92 3.00 -11.08
N LEU A 10 -15.72 2.43 -10.95
CA LEU A 10 -15.29 1.70 -9.77
C LEU A 10 -15.25 2.68 -8.60
N THR A 11 -16.28 2.63 -7.75
CA THR A 11 -16.39 3.46 -6.55
C THR A 11 -16.02 2.63 -5.34
N LEU A 12 -14.81 2.84 -4.83
CA LEU A 12 -14.39 2.23 -3.57
C LEU A 12 -15.00 3.01 -2.40
N ASN A 13 -15.36 2.30 -1.34
CA ASN A 13 -15.83 2.93 -0.12
C ASN A 13 -14.68 3.67 0.58
N PRO A 14 -14.95 4.79 1.27
CA PRO A 14 -13.97 5.44 2.13
C PRO A 14 -13.41 4.50 3.19
N THR A 15 -12.24 4.86 3.71
CA THR A 15 -11.60 4.16 4.83
C THR A 15 -12.52 4.02 6.04
N THR A 16 -12.34 2.92 6.77
CA THR A 16 -13.01 2.68 8.05
C THR A 16 -12.01 2.76 9.19
N GLU A 17 -12.49 3.02 10.40
CA GLU A 17 -11.62 3.04 11.56
C GLU A 17 -11.03 1.65 11.80
N GLN A 18 -9.71 1.55 11.71
CA GLN A 18 -9.00 0.31 11.94
C GLN A 18 -7.78 0.57 12.81
N SER A 19 -7.76 -0.04 13.99
CA SER A 19 -6.62 0.02 14.89
C SER A 19 -5.46 -0.84 14.38
N PHE A 20 -4.23 -0.34 14.50
CA PHE A 20 -3.01 -1.08 14.19
C PHE A 20 -1.93 -0.81 15.24
N CYS A 21 -0.82 -1.55 15.19
CA CYS A 21 0.22 -1.52 16.23
C CYS A 21 -0.38 -1.74 17.65
N SER A 22 -1.31 -2.68 17.77
CA SER A 22 -1.98 -2.95 19.05
C SER A 22 -1.08 -3.76 20.00
N CYS A 23 -0.98 -3.32 21.25
CA CYS A 23 -0.23 -4.04 22.30
C CYS A 23 -1.10 -5.10 23.00
N GLN A 24 -1.83 -5.90 22.22
CA GLN A 24 -2.68 -6.99 22.73
C GLN A 24 -3.62 -6.55 23.88
N SER A 25 -4.21 -5.36 23.75
CA SER A 25 -5.14 -4.78 24.72
C SER A 25 -4.55 -4.42 26.10
N SER A 26 -3.23 -4.32 26.24
CA SER A 26 -2.61 -3.79 27.47
C SER A 26 -3.00 -2.32 27.72
N HIS A 27 -3.36 -1.60 26.66
CA HIS A 27 -3.90 -0.24 26.68
C HIS A 27 -4.81 0.00 25.46
N PRO A 28 -5.62 1.08 25.45
CA PRO A 28 -6.35 1.49 24.26
C PRO A 28 -5.42 1.72 23.04
N PRO A 29 -5.89 1.45 21.80
CA PRO A 29 -5.09 1.69 20.60
C PRO A 29 -4.60 3.13 20.50
N ILE A 30 -3.31 3.31 20.19
CA ILE A 30 -2.69 4.62 20.02
C ILE A 30 -2.80 5.07 18.55
N PHE A 31 -2.76 4.12 17.62
CA PHE A 31 -2.81 4.38 16.19
C PHE A 31 -4.04 3.73 15.55
N THR A 32 -4.77 4.53 14.78
CA THR A 32 -5.92 4.10 14.01
C THR A 32 -5.87 4.72 12.62
N VAL A 33 -6.38 4.00 11.63
CA VAL A 33 -6.74 4.58 10.35
C VAL A 33 -7.90 5.55 10.59
N ARG A 34 -7.78 6.78 10.08
CA ARG A 34 -8.85 7.77 10.17
C ARG A 34 -10.01 7.33 9.28
N PRO A 35 -11.25 7.20 9.81
CA PRO A 35 -12.40 6.86 8.98
C PRO A 35 -12.78 8.01 8.05
N GLY A 36 -13.38 7.67 6.90
CA GLY A 36 -13.94 8.65 5.96
C GLY A 36 -12.92 9.32 5.04
N VAL A 37 -11.64 8.91 5.08
CA VAL A 37 -10.65 9.31 4.05
C VAL A 37 -11.01 8.62 2.74
N ASP A 38 -10.94 9.37 1.65
CA ASP A 38 -11.20 8.88 0.30
C ASP A 38 -10.29 7.67 -0.04
N ALA A 39 -10.83 6.73 -0.81
CA ALA A 39 -10.10 5.52 -1.14
C ALA A 39 -8.87 5.80 -2.03
N ALA A 40 -8.97 6.74 -2.98
CA ALA A 40 -7.84 7.12 -3.82
C ALA A 40 -6.74 7.75 -2.96
N ASP A 41 -7.08 8.68 -2.08
CA ASP A 41 -6.11 9.30 -1.16
C ASP A 41 -5.40 8.25 -0.29
N ALA A 42 -6.15 7.28 0.24
CA ALA A 42 -5.58 6.19 1.03
C ALA A 42 -4.64 5.30 0.20
N LEU A 43 -5.00 5.00 -1.06
CA LEU A 43 -4.16 4.23 -1.98
C LEU A 43 -2.89 4.99 -2.39
N VAL A 44 -2.96 6.31 -2.58
CA VAL A 44 -1.79 7.18 -2.82
C VAL A 44 -0.82 7.07 -1.64
N HIS A 45 -1.31 7.19 -0.41
CA HIS A 45 -0.48 7.04 0.78
C HIS A 45 0.11 5.63 0.92
N ALA A 46 -0.64 4.58 0.58
CA ALA A 46 -0.13 3.21 0.55
C ALA A 46 0.98 3.03 -0.50
N SER A 47 0.85 3.67 -1.67
CA SER A 47 1.86 3.66 -2.73
C SER A 47 3.16 4.36 -2.27
N MET A 48 3.04 5.51 -1.60
CA MET A 48 4.18 6.22 -0.99
C MET A 48 4.89 5.36 0.07
N LEU A 49 4.13 4.63 0.90
CA LEU A 49 4.68 3.69 1.87
C LEU A 49 5.45 2.54 1.20
N ALA A 50 4.89 1.97 0.12
CA ALA A 50 5.56 0.93 -0.66
C ALA A 50 6.86 1.45 -1.29
N GLN A 51 6.86 2.68 -1.82
CA GLN A 51 8.07 3.34 -2.31
C GLN A 51 9.12 3.51 -1.20
N ALA A 52 8.74 3.98 -0.02
CA ALA A 52 9.67 4.13 1.09
C ALA A 52 10.30 2.79 1.52
N ILE A 53 9.51 1.69 1.51
CA ILE A 53 10.02 0.35 1.76
C ILE A 53 11.05 -0.06 0.69
N GLN A 54 10.78 0.27 -0.58
CA GLN A 54 11.72 -0.01 -1.67
C GLN A 54 13.06 0.71 -1.45
N GLU A 55 13.01 2.02 -1.20
CA GLU A 55 14.21 2.84 -1.00
C GLU A 55 15.06 2.33 0.18
N ILE A 56 14.42 1.97 1.30
CA ILE A 56 15.11 1.43 2.48
C ILE A 56 15.68 0.03 2.20
N ALA A 57 14.92 -0.83 1.53
CA ALA A 57 15.37 -2.20 1.23
C ALA A 57 16.53 -2.21 0.24
N ASP A 58 16.47 -1.37 -0.80
CA ASP A 58 17.53 -1.24 -1.80
C ASP A 58 18.83 -0.72 -1.18
N ASP A 59 18.76 0.39 -0.42
CA ASP A 59 19.93 0.95 0.28
C ASP A 59 20.56 -0.09 1.23
N TYR A 60 19.73 -0.77 2.01
CA TYR A 60 20.21 -1.80 2.93
C TYR A 60 20.83 -3.00 2.19
N ALA A 61 20.21 -3.48 1.11
CA ALA A 61 20.72 -4.59 0.32
C ALA A 61 22.07 -4.28 -0.35
N GLN A 62 22.26 -3.02 -0.77
CA GLN A 62 23.48 -2.56 -1.44
C GLN A 62 24.63 -2.30 -0.47
N HIS A 63 24.35 -1.65 0.67
CA HIS A 63 25.41 -1.09 1.53
C HIS A 63 25.62 -1.84 2.86
N HIS A 64 24.63 -2.60 3.32
CA HIS A 64 24.60 -3.06 4.72
C HIS A 64 24.34 -4.56 4.90
N ALA A 65 23.62 -5.19 3.97
CA ALA A 65 23.22 -6.59 4.12
C ALA A 65 24.42 -7.55 3.94
N PRO A 66 24.63 -8.50 4.87
CA PRO A 66 25.59 -9.58 4.64
C PRO A 66 25.12 -10.46 3.47
N GLU A 67 26.06 -11.05 2.74
CA GLU A 67 25.76 -11.82 1.52
C GLU A 67 24.68 -12.90 1.72
N ALA A 68 24.73 -13.62 2.84
CA ALA A 68 23.76 -14.66 3.19
C ALA A 68 22.33 -14.14 3.40
N GLY A 69 22.17 -12.87 3.82
CA GLY A 69 20.86 -12.24 4.07
C GLY A 69 20.34 -11.40 2.90
N ARG A 70 21.22 -11.05 1.95
CA ARG A 70 20.91 -10.11 0.85
C ARG A 70 19.74 -10.58 -0.03
N ALA A 71 19.63 -11.88 -0.31
CA ALA A 71 18.51 -12.43 -1.07
C ALA A 71 17.15 -12.20 -0.38
N MET A 72 17.10 -12.24 0.95
CA MET A 72 15.88 -11.96 1.71
C MET A 72 15.48 -10.49 1.60
N ILE A 73 16.43 -9.57 1.66
CA ILE A 73 16.16 -8.13 1.51
C ILE A 73 15.69 -7.81 0.09
N TRP A 74 16.31 -8.39 -0.95
CA TRP A 74 15.83 -8.25 -2.32
C TRP A 74 14.39 -8.79 -2.50
N SER A 75 14.02 -9.86 -1.79
CA SER A 75 12.63 -10.34 -1.79
C SER A 75 11.65 -9.33 -1.18
N ILE A 76 12.07 -8.57 -0.17
CA ILE A 76 11.26 -7.48 0.41
C ILE A 76 11.12 -6.35 -0.61
N LEU A 77 12.23 -5.94 -1.25
CA LEU A 77 12.21 -4.92 -2.31
C LEU A 77 11.20 -5.30 -3.40
N HIS A 78 11.30 -6.51 -3.93
CA HIS A 78 10.43 -6.96 -5.01
C HIS A 78 8.95 -7.06 -4.60
N SER A 79 8.69 -7.42 -3.33
CA SER A 79 7.34 -7.43 -2.78
C SER A 79 6.77 -6.01 -2.73
N ALA A 80 7.57 -5.04 -2.32
CA ALA A 80 7.16 -3.63 -2.25
C ALA A 80 6.98 -3.03 -3.65
N GLU A 81 7.81 -3.39 -4.64
CA GLU A 81 7.61 -3.04 -6.06
C GLU A 81 6.28 -3.57 -6.58
N THR A 82 5.99 -4.85 -6.31
CA THR A 82 4.77 -5.52 -6.76
C THR A 82 3.53 -4.87 -6.13
N VAL A 83 3.55 -4.61 -4.81
CA VAL A 83 2.45 -3.93 -4.12
C VAL A 83 2.24 -2.54 -4.70
N ARG A 84 3.30 -1.77 -4.92
CA ARG A 84 3.21 -0.42 -5.50
C ARG A 84 2.59 -0.46 -6.89
N ALA A 85 3.04 -1.36 -7.77
CA ALA A 85 2.50 -1.47 -9.13
C ALA A 85 0.99 -1.83 -9.13
N LEU A 86 0.55 -2.68 -8.20
CA LEU A 86 -0.88 -2.99 -8.04
C LEU A 86 -1.68 -1.76 -7.57
N LEU A 87 -1.13 -0.97 -6.64
CA LEU A 87 -1.77 0.25 -6.13
C LEU A 87 -1.86 1.33 -7.21
N GLU A 88 -0.79 1.55 -7.97
CA GLU A 88 -0.78 2.50 -9.09
C GLU A 88 -1.76 2.09 -10.19
N GLY A 89 -1.80 0.80 -10.54
CA GLY A 89 -2.79 0.31 -11.52
C GLY A 89 -4.26 0.47 -11.06
N LEU A 90 -4.53 0.41 -9.75
CA LEU A 90 -5.85 0.71 -9.21
C LEU A 90 -6.17 2.21 -9.28
N LEU A 91 -5.20 3.07 -8.95
CA LEU A 91 -5.35 4.53 -9.05
C LEU A 91 -5.63 4.95 -10.50
N ASP A 92 -4.84 4.44 -11.45
CA ASP A 92 -5.03 4.71 -12.89
C ASP A 92 -6.44 4.29 -13.36
N ALA A 93 -6.95 3.15 -12.88
CA ALA A 93 -8.28 2.68 -13.21
C ALA A 93 -9.41 3.52 -12.59
N MET A 94 -9.15 4.23 -11.49
CA MET A 94 -10.11 5.14 -10.86
C MET A 94 -10.14 6.52 -11.55
N GLU A 95 -9.07 6.90 -12.25
CA GLU A 95 -8.98 8.14 -13.03
C GLU A 95 -9.54 8.01 -14.47
N ALA A 96 -9.78 6.78 -14.94
CA ALA A 96 -10.23 6.44 -16.30
C ALA A 96 -11.75 6.55 -16.51
#